data_AF-A0A231H569-F1
#
_entry.id   AF-A0A231H569-F1
#
_cell.length_a   1.000
_cell.length_b   1.000
_cell.length_c   1.000
_cell.angle_alpha   90.00
_cell.angle_beta   90.00
_cell.angle_gamma   90.00
#
_symmetry.space_group_name_H-M   'P 1'
#
loop_
_entity.id
_entity.type
_entity.pdbx_description
1 polymer ?
#
loop_
_entity_poly.entity_id
_entity_poly.type
_entity_poly.pdbx_seq_one_letter_code
_entity_poly.pdbx_strand_id
1 'polypeptide(L)'
;MKEPSTSRRAIVLLHSDHDPDTYETLTRQHRLEVVYTVHTDALAVLAALIAAQHAYEHAADAVVIPHLDTLEVDSPWWAITQVTDLITGTRKYPKLPASTPGTGREQ
;
A
#
# COMPACT_ATOMS: atom_id res chain seq x y z
N MET A 1 27.37 -8.38 -1.73
CA MET A 1 26.29 -8.93 -2.56
C MET A 1 25.13 -9.17 -1.61
N LYS A 2 24.11 -8.30 -1.56
CA LYS A 2 22.93 -8.53 -0.70
C LYS A 2 22.12 -9.65 -1.37
N GLU A 3 21.84 -10.74 -0.65
CA GLU A 3 20.82 -11.69 -1.08
C GLU A 3 19.53 -10.92 -1.42
N PRO A 4 18.83 -11.25 -2.51
CA PRO A 4 17.52 -10.67 -2.75
C PRO A 4 16.66 -11.03 -1.55
N SER A 5 16.29 -10.03 -0.74
CA SER A 5 15.33 -10.26 0.33
C SER A 5 14.06 -10.79 -0.33
N THR A 6 13.70 -12.04 -0.01
CA THR A 6 12.42 -12.63 -0.40
C THR A 6 11.23 -11.92 0.28
N SER A 7 11.53 -10.93 1.11
CA SER A 7 10.57 -10.09 1.83
C SER A 7 10.17 -8.91 0.97
N ARG A 8 8.88 -8.64 0.94
CA ARG A 8 8.31 -7.60 0.12
C ARG A 8 8.49 -6.24 0.80
N ARG A 9 9.04 -5.25 0.11
CA ARG A 9 9.26 -3.91 0.69
C ARG A 9 7.91 -3.24 0.90
N ALA A 10 7.65 -2.76 2.10
CA ALA A 10 6.38 -2.14 2.43
C ALA A 10 6.55 -0.82 3.16
N ILE A 11 5.68 0.13 2.85
CA ILE A 11 5.41 1.25 3.76
C ILE A 11 4.17 0.94 4.59
N VAL A 12 4.11 1.48 5.78
CA VAL A 12 2.96 1.30 6.68
C VAL A 12 2.40 2.67 7.01
N LEU A 13 1.09 2.85 6.89
CA LEU A 13 0.40 4.05 7.32
C LEU A 13 -0.41 3.72 8.58
N LEU A 14 -0.01 4.33 9.69
CA LEU A 14 -0.61 4.17 11.00
C LEU A 14 -1.35 5.44 11.40
N HIS A 15 -2.52 5.25 12.00
CA HIS A 15 -3.23 6.29 12.71
C HIS A 15 -2.72 6.35 14.16
N SER A 16 -2.94 7.47 14.85
CA SER A 16 -2.46 7.64 16.23
C SER A 16 -3.03 6.64 17.23
N ASP A 17 -4.19 6.05 16.93
CA ASP A 17 -4.89 5.04 17.73
C ASP A 17 -4.70 3.61 17.20
N HIS A 18 -3.68 3.37 16.37
CA HIS A 18 -3.45 2.05 15.77
C HIS A 18 -3.28 0.94 16.84
N ASP A 19 -3.78 -0.24 16.49
CA ASP A 19 -3.54 -1.46 17.25
C ASP A 19 -2.18 -2.08 16.84
N PRO A 20 -1.19 -2.16 17.75
CA PRO A 20 0.11 -2.74 17.45
C PRO A 20 0.04 -4.23 17.10
N ASP A 21 -0.90 -4.99 17.68
CA ASP A 21 -1.01 -6.43 17.43
C ASP A 21 -1.46 -6.71 15.99
N THR A 22 -2.40 -5.91 15.48
CA THR A 22 -2.85 -5.98 14.09
C THR A 22 -1.70 -5.65 13.12
N TYR A 23 -0.92 -4.61 13.41
CA TYR A 23 0.25 -4.24 12.60
C TYR A 23 1.31 -5.36 12.52
N GLU A 24 1.68 -5.94 13.67
CA GLU A 24 2.68 -7.02 13.71
C GLU A 24 2.20 -8.27 12.97
N THR A 25 0.92 -8.60 13.14
CA THR A 25 0.28 -9.74 12.47
C THR A 25 0.32 -9.59 10.96
N LEU A 26 -0.06 -8.42 10.41
CA LEU A 26 -0.02 -8.16 8.98
C LEU A 26 1.40 -8.23 8.41
N THR A 27 2.36 -7.64 9.12
CA THR A 27 3.78 -7.63 8.72
C THR A 27 4.33 -9.06 8.61
N ARG A 28 4.02 -9.91 9.59
CA ARG A 28 4.44 -11.32 9.60
C ARG A 28 3.72 -12.14 8.54
N GLN A 29 2.39 -12.00 8.44
CA GLN A 29 1.55 -12.76 7.50
C GLN A 29 1.99 -12.53 6.05
N HIS A 30 2.32 -11.28 5.70
CA HIS A 30 2.69 -10.91 4.33
C HIS A 30 4.21 -10.91 4.08
N ARG A 31 5.03 -11.31 5.06
CA ARG A 31 6.51 -11.32 5.00
C ARG A 31 7.06 -9.98 4.51
N LEU A 32 6.64 -8.92 5.18
CA LEU A 32 6.96 -7.55 4.78
C LEU A 32 8.26 -7.08 5.41
N GLU A 33 9.10 -6.44 4.60
CA GLU A 33 10.22 -5.61 5.05
C GLU A 33 9.69 -4.17 5.14
N VAL A 34 9.41 -3.68 6.35
CA VAL A 34 8.91 -2.31 6.54
C VAL A 34 10.06 -1.33 6.34
N VAL A 35 10.00 -0.56 5.26
CA VAL A 35 11.05 0.38 4.85
C VAL A 35 10.76 1.81 5.31
N TYR A 36 9.50 2.13 5.60
CA TYR A 36 9.08 3.42 6.15
C TYR A 36 7.71 3.31 6.83
N THR A 37 7.50 4.12 7.87
CA THR A 37 6.22 4.20 8.60
C THR A 37 5.75 5.65 8.63
N VAL A 38 4.57 5.87 8.07
CA VAL A 38 3.84 7.15 8.12
C VAL A 38 2.89 7.11 9.32
N HIS A 39 2.99 8.08 10.21
CA HIS A 39 1.97 8.33 11.24
C HIS A 39 1.16 9.54 10.84
N THR A 40 -0.15 9.39 10.65
CA THR A 40 -1.01 10.49 10.22
C THR A 40 -2.47 10.28 10.61
N ASP A 41 -3.08 11.36 11.10
CA ASP A 41 -4.53 11.46 11.35
C ASP A 41 -5.21 12.36 10.29
N ALA A 42 -4.56 12.49 9.13
CA ALA A 42 -5.07 13.31 8.03
C ALA A 42 -6.35 12.72 7.42
N LEU A 43 -7.13 13.59 6.76
CA LEU A 43 -8.26 13.15 5.93
C LEU A 43 -7.82 12.11 4.89
N ALA A 44 -8.68 11.14 4.61
CA ALA A 44 -8.39 9.96 3.78
C ALA A 44 -7.77 10.31 2.41
N VAL A 45 -8.23 11.39 1.76
CA VAL A 45 -7.65 11.84 0.47
C VAL A 45 -6.17 12.22 0.63
N LEU A 46 -5.84 13.01 1.65
CA LEU A 46 -4.46 13.44 1.90
C LEU A 46 -3.59 12.27 2.37
N ALA A 47 -4.12 11.42 3.25
CA ALA A 47 -3.42 10.23 3.72
C ALA A 47 -3.11 9.25 2.57
N ALA A 48 -4.04 9.06 1.63
CA ALA A 48 -3.81 8.24 0.43
C ALA A 48 -2.70 8.81 -0.46
N LEU A 49 -2.65 10.13 -0.64
CA LEU A 49 -1.60 10.79 -1.42
C LEU A 49 -0.22 10.69 -0.74
N ILE A 50 -0.17 10.89 0.59
CA ILE A 50 1.06 10.72 1.38
C ILE A 50 1.57 9.27 1.26
N ALA A 51 0.68 8.29 1.38
CA ALA A 51 1.01 6.88 1.20
C ALA A 51 1.55 6.60 -0.21
N ALA A 52 0.87 7.08 -1.26
CA ALA A 52 1.32 6.88 -2.64
C ALA A 52 2.69 7.52 -2.90
N GLN A 53 2.92 8.73 -2.38
CA GLN A 53 4.21 9.43 -2.49
C GLN A 53 5.33 8.63 -1.82
N HIS A 54 5.16 8.22 -0.56
CA HIS A 54 6.19 7.45 0.14
C HIS A 54 6.39 6.05 -0.46
N ALA A 55 5.34 5.43 -1.00
CA ALA A 55 5.48 4.17 -1.70
C ALA A 55 6.41 4.31 -2.92
N TYR A 56 6.30 5.44 -3.64
CA TYR A 56 7.20 5.76 -4.75
C TYR A 56 8.63 6.04 -4.27
N GLU A 57 8.80 6.93 -3.26
CA GLU A 57 10.11 7.33 -2.73
C GLU A 57 10.93 6.15 -2.18
N HIS A 58 10.26 5.20 -1.54
CA HIS A 58 10.91 4.05 -0.92
C HIS A 58 10.96 2.80 -1.83
N ALA A 59 10.49 2.92 -3.07
CA ALA A 59 10.32 1.80 -4.01
C ALA A 59 9.61 0.61 -3.30
N ALA A 60 8.47 0.91 -2.68
CA ALA A 60 7.72 -0.06 -1.91
C ALA A 60 6.80 -0.87 -2.81
N ASP A 61 6.87 -2.18 -2.66
CA ASP A 61 6.02 -3.13 -3.36
C ASP A 61 4.64 -3.26 -2.71
N ALA A 62 4.45 -2.74 -1.48
CA ALA A 62 3.13 -2.66 -0.84
C ALA A 62 2.98 -1.43 0.07
N VAL A 63 1.74 -1.00 0.28
CA VAL A 63 1.33 -0.16 1.41
C VAL A 63 0.45 -0.98 2.33
N VAL A 64 0.71 -0.91 3.64
CA VAL A 64 -0.15 -1.49 4.67
C VAL A 64 -0.90 -0.39 5.41
N ILE A 65 -2.21 -0.52 5.54
CA ILE A 65 -3.06 0.37 6.32
C ILE A 65 -3.92 -0.47 7.26
N PRO A 66 -3.42 -0.78 8.48
CA PRO A 66 -4.06 -1.76 9.37
C PRO A 66 -5.47 -1.38 9.83
N HIS A 67 -5.74 -0.07 9.97
CA HIS A 67 -7.02 0.44 10.47
C HIS A 67 -8.13 0.46 9.40
N LEU A 68 -7.78 0.28 8.12
CA LEU A 68 -8.77 0.12 7.09
C LEU A 68 -9.25 -1.33 7.07
N ASP A 69 -10.55 -1.50 6.93
CA ASP A 69 -11.16 -2.81 6.71
C ASP A 69 -11.34 -3.02 5.19
N THR A 70 -12.56 -2.87 4.68
CA THR A 70 -12.84 -2.96 3.25
C THR A 70 -12.91 -1.58 2.60
N LEU A 71 -12.51 -1.50 1.33
CA LEU A 71 -12.61 -0.28 0.53
C LEU A 71 -13.99 -0.15 -0.10
N GLU A 72 -14.61 1.00 0.09
CA GLU A 72 -15.76 1.44 -0.71
C GLU A 72 -15.34 1.78 -2.15
N VAL A 73 -16.30 1.77 -3.08
CA VAL A 73 -16.05 1.96 -4.52
C VAL A 73 -15.37 3.31 -4.81
N ASP A 74 -15.83 4.38 -4.17
CA ASP A 74 -15.32 5.75 -4.40
C ASP A 74 -14.22 6.14 -3.41
N SER A 75 -13.62 5.15 -2.75
CA SER A 75 -12.61 5.40 -1.72
C SER A 75 -11.32 5.99 -2.31
N PRO A 76 -10.73 7.04 -1.69
CA PRO A 76 -9.47 7.61 -2.16
C PRO A 76 -8.29 6.64 -2.09
N TRP A 77 -8.39 5.60 -1.26
CA TRP A 77 -7.36 4.57 -1.10
C TRP A 77 -7.10 3.76 -2.37
N TRP A 78 -8.03 3.75 -3.33
CA TRP A 78 -7.81 3.17 -4.66
C TRP A 78 -6.61 3.78 -5.38
N ALA A 79 -6.25 5.04 -5.09
CA ALA A 79 -5.06 5.68 -5.65
C ALA A 79 -3.77 4.91 -5.36
N ILE A 80 -3.67 4.20 -4.22
CA ILE A 80 -2.51 3.40 -3.86
C ILE A 80 -2.34 2.22 -4.81
N THR A 81 -3.45 1.60 -5.22
CA THR A 81 -3.44 0.45 -6.14
C THR A 81 -2.93 0.80 -7.54
N GLN A 82 -2.85 2.09 -7.88
CA GLN A 82 -2.24 2.53 -9.13
C GLN A 82 -0.71 2.37 -9.13
N VAL A 83 -0.08 2.42 -7.95
CA VAL A 83 1.38 2.41 -7.82
C VAL A 83 1.90 1.11 -7.22
N THR A 84 1.17 0.50 -6.30
CA THR A 84 1.64 -0.65 -5.51
C THR A 84 0.48 -1.49 -4.96
N ASP A 85 0.74 -2.62 -4.31
CA ASP A 85 -0.34 -3.38 -3.65
C ASP A 85 -0.78 -2.69 -2.36
N LEU A 86 -2.08 -2.70 -2.08
CA LEU A 86 -2.64 -2.19 -0.83
C LEU A 86 -3.08 -3.35 0.07
N ILE A 87 -2.58 -3.40 1.30
CA ILE A 87 -2.94 -4.39 2.32
C ILE A 87 -3.69 -3.64 3.43
N THR A 88 -4.94 -4.01 3.64
CA THR A 88 -5.78 -3.52 4.75
C THR A 88 -5.79 -4.56 5.88
N GLY A 89 -6.46 -4.26 6.99
CA GLY A 89 -6.62 -5.21 8.11
C GLY A 89 -7.26 -6.54 7.70
N THR A 90 -8.10 -6.54 6.67
CA THR A 90 -8.86 -7.72 6.25
C THR A 90 -8.54 -8.22 4.86
N ARG A 91 -8.02 -7.38 3.98
CA ARG A 91 -7.85 -7.76 2.57
C ARG A 91 -6.61 -7.17 1.91
N LYS A 92 -6.09 -7.93 0.95
CA LYS A 92 -5.12 -7.44 -0.01
C LYS A 92 -5.80 -7.04 -1.32
N TYR A 93 -5.54 -5.83 -1.76
CA TYR A 93 -5.92 -5.26 -3.05
C TYR A 93 -4.66 -5.19 -3.93
N PRO A 94 -4.61 -5.97 -5.03
CA PRO A 94 -3.44 -5.96 -5.91
C PRO A 94 -3.32 -4.64 -6.66
N LYS A 95 -2.08 -4.28 -7.00
CA LYS A 95 -1.79 -3.20 -7.92
C LYS A 95 -2.54 -3.44 -9.23
N LEU A 96 -3.21 -2.40 -9.73
CA LEU A 96 -3.86 -2.46 -11.02
C LEU A 96 -2.82 -2.63 -12.13
N PRO A 97 -3.08 -3.48 -13.13
CA PRO A 97 -2.18 -3.61 -14.26
C PRO A 97 -2.04 -2.24 -14.92
N ALA A 98 -0.82 -1.88 -15.33
CA ALA A 98 -0.62 -0.72 -16.17
C ALA A 98 -1.57 -0.89 -17.37
N SER A 99 -2.47 0.07 -17.59
CA SER A 99 -3.29 0.08 -18.79
C SER A 99 -2.33 0.19 -19.96
N THR A 100 -2.04 -0.93 -20.62
CA THR A 100 -1.26 -0.91 -21.85
C THR A 100 -2.04 -0.03 -22.82
N PRO A 101 -1.50 1.11 -23.30
CA PRO A 101 -2.17 1.84 -24.36
C PRO A 101 -2.35 0.85 -25.51
N GLY A 102 -3.60 0.61 -25.89
CA GLY A 102 -3.92 -0.38 -26.91
C GLY A 102 -3.16 -0.07 -28.20
N THR A 103 -2.26 -0.96 -28.59
CA THR A 103 -1.81 -1.04 -29.97
C THR A 103 -3.00 -1.49 -30.82
N GLY A 104 -3.69 -0.53 -31.42
CA GLY A 104 -4.74 -0.73 -32.41
C GLY A 104 -5.43 0.60 -32.69
N ARG A 105 -5.41 1.18 -33.89
CA ARG A 105 -5.40 0.57 -35.23
C ARG A 105 -4.73 1.51 -36.22
N GLU A 106 -3.81 0.97 -37.03
CA GLU A 106 -3.64 1.42 -38.40
C GLU A 106 -4.84 0.91 -39.21
N GLN A 107 -5.57 1.82 -39.83
CA GLN A 107 -6.36 1.61 -41.05
C GLN A 107 -6.27 2.88 -41.89
#